data_AF-A0AAD6ZDQ9-F1
#
_entry.id   AF-A0AAD6ZDQ9-F1
#
_cell.length_a   1.000
_cell.length_b   1.000
_cell.length_c   1.000
_cell.angle_alpha   90.00
_cell.angle_beta   90.00
_cell.angle_gamma   90.00
#
_symmetry.space_group_name_H-M   'P 1'
#
loop_
_entity.id
_entity.type
_entity.pdbx_description
1 polymer ?
#
loop_
_entity_poly.entity_id
_entity_poly.type
_entity_poly.pdbx_seq_one_letter_code
_entity_poly.pdbx_strand_id
1 'polypeptide(L)' 'HTSALTGQRWVDELLDGHPSRFRRAMGMSKYVFLKLIHALRVHVRFSPTKHLSREEQLAIFL' A
#
# COMPACT_ATOMS: atom_id res chain seq x y z
N HIS A 1 -12.79 16.25 -2.79
CA HIS A 1 -11.68 15.31 -2.58
C HIS A 1 -11.75 14.85 -1.14
N THR A 2 -12.49 13.78 -0.87
CA THR A 2 -12.67 13.24 0.48
C THR A 2 -11.73 12.05 0.59
N SER A 3 -10.45 12.31 0.85
CA SER A 3 -9.52 11.24 1.22
C SER A 3 -10.09 10.54 2.46
N ALA A 4 -10.15 9.22 2.45
CA ALA A 4 -10.67 8.46 3.57
C ALA A 4 -9.98 8.80 4.90
N LEU A 5 -10.74 8.67 5.99
CA LEU A 5 -10.38 9.09 7.35
C LEU A 5 -9.15 8.35 7.95
N THR A 6 -8.56 7.38 7.25
CA THR A 6 -7.34 6.64 7.65
C THR A 6 -6.46 6.34 6.44
N GLY A 7 -5.14 6.20 6.66
CA GLY A 7 -4.20 5.86 5.60
C GLY A 7 -4.48 4.49 4.99
N GLN A 8 -4.90 3.50 5.79
CA GLN A 8 -5.32 2.20 5.26
C GLN A 8 -6.46 2.32 4.23
N ARG A 9 -7.51 3.08 4.54
CA ARG A 9 -8.63 3.22 3.60
C ARG A 9 -8.22 3.95 2.32
N TRP A 10 -7.30 4.89 2.42
CA TRP A 10 -6.73 5.53 1.22
C TRP A 10 -5.94 4.53 0.37
N VAL A 11 -5.17 3.62 0.98
CA VAL A 11 -4.49 2.55 0.26
C VAL A 11 -5.50 1.59 -0.38
N ASP A 12 -6.56 1.22 0.33
CA ASP A 12 -7.64 0.37 -0.20
C ASP A 12 -8.33 1.02 -1.42
N GLU A 13 -8.66 2.32 -1.33
CA GLU A 13 -9.22 3.09 -2.44
C GLU A 13 -8.30 3.13 -3.67
N LEU A 14 -6.98 3.24 -3.46
CA LEU A 14 -6.02 3.18 -4.55
C LEU A 14 -5.94 1.79 -5.16
N LEU A 15 -5.97 0.74 -4.33
CA LEU A 15 -5.93 -0.65 -4.77
C LEU A 15 -7.19 -0.99 -5.58
N ASP A 16 -8.36 -0.52 -5.18
CA ASP A 16 -9.63 -0.78 -5.86
C ASP A 16 -9.89 0.18 -7.04
N GLY A 17 -9.21 1.33 -7.03
CA GLY A 17 -9.29 2.33 -8.07
C GLY A 17 -8.55 1.99 -9.36
N HIS A 18 -8.51 2.96 -10.27
CA HIS A 18 -7.89 2.77 -11.58
C HIS A 18 -6.37 2.55 -11.47
N PRO A 19 -5.78 1.54 -12.17
CA PRO A 19 -4.35 1.22 -12.06
C PRO A 19 -3.39 2.38 -12.34
N SER A 20 -3.78 3.32 -13.21
CA SER A 20 -2.98 4.52 -13.48
C SER A 20 -2.91 5.48 -12.28
N ARG A 21 -3.96 5.57 -11.45
CA ARG A 21 -3.94 6.35 -10.21
C ARG A 21 -3.00 5.72 -9.19
N PHE A 22 -3.07 4.39 -9.04
CA PHE A 22 -2.14 3.66 -8.19
C PHE A 22 -0.69 3.89 -8.62
N ARG A 23 -0.39 3.77 -9.91
CA ARG A 23 0.97 4.01 -10.44
C ARG A 23 1.46 5.43 -10.22
N ARG A 24 0.57 6.43 -10.33
CA ARG A 24 0.91 7.83 -10.04
C ARG A 24 1.17 8.08 -8.57
N ALA A 25 0.47 7.39 -7.67
CA ALA A 25 0.65 7.52 -6.23
C ALA A 25 1.88 6.77 -5.71
N MET A 26 2.05 5.51 -6.09
CA MET A 26 3.07 4.61 -5.53
C MET A 26 4.34 4.48 -6.39
N GLY A 27 4.41 5.15 -7.54
CA GLY A 27 5.51 5.03 -8.51
C GLY A 27 5.60 3.68 -9.23
N MET A 28 4.74 2.71 -8.91
CA MET A 28 4.76 1.35 -9.45
C MET A 28 3.35 0.79 -9.67
N SER A 29 3.23 -0.33 -10.39
CA SER A 29 1.92 -0.96 -10.58
C SER A 29 1.44 -1.66 -9.28
N LYS A 30 0.12 -1.80 -9.13
CA LYS A 30 -0.51 -2.58 -8.04
C LYS A 30 0.10 -3.97 -7.89
N TYR A 31 0.37 -4.63 -9.03
CA TYR A 31 0.99 -5.96 -9.04
C TYR A 31 2.39 -5.97 -8.41
N VAL A 32 3.23 -5.00 -8.77
CA VAL A 32 4.59 -4.89 -8.21
C VAL A 32 4.53 -4.57 -6.72
N PHE A 33 3.64 -3.67 -6.30
CA PHE A 33 3.43 -3.33 -4.91
C PHE A 33 3.04 -4.55 -4.06
N LEU A 34 2.07 -5.35 -4.52
CA LEU A 34 1.64 -6.56 -3.81
C LEU A 34 2.75 -7.62 -3.76
N LYS A 35 3.55 -7.76 -4.83
CA LYS A 35 4.74 -8.63 -4.81
C LYS A 35 5.80 -8.13 -3.83
N LEU A 36 6.01 -6.82 -3.73
CA LEU A 36 6.94 -6.24 -2.78
C LEU A 36 6.50 -6.53 -1.34
N ILE A 37 5.22 -6.34 -1.01
CA ILE A 37 4.67 -6.73 0.29
C ILE A 37 4.90 -8.21 0.58
N HIS A 38 4.64 -9.09 -0.40
CA HIS A 38 4.87 -10.52 -0.24
C HIS A 38 6.35 -10.83 0.03
N ALA A 39 7.26 -10.26 -0.77
CA ALA A 39 8.71 -10.44 -0.59
C ALA A 39 9.17 -9.96 0.78
N LEU A 40 8.70 -8.79 1.24
CA LEU A 40 9.03 -8.25 2.56
C LEU A 40 8.51 -9.15 3.69
N ARG A 41 7.31 -9.71 3.54
CA ARG A 41 6.76 -10.67 4.51
C ARG A 41 7.61 -11.93 4.59
N VAL A 42 8.06 -12.45 3.45
CA VAL A 42 8.83 -13.70 3.37
C VAL A 42 10.27 -13.52 3.84
N HIS A 43 10.95 -12.45 3.42
CA HIS A 43 12.40 -12.32 3.60
C HIS A 43 12.84 -11.49 4.81
N VAL A 44 12.03 -10.55 5.28
CA VAL A 44 12.42 -9.61 6.35
C VAL A 44 11.42 -9.57 7.51
N ARG A 45 10.54 -10.58 7.63
CA ARG A 45 9.52 -10.71 8.68
C ARG A 45 8.64 -9.46 8.82
N PHE A 46 8.40 -8.78 7.70
CA PHE A 46 7.64 -7.54 7.67
C PHE A 46 6.23 -7.76 8.22
N SER A 47 5.91 -7.06 9.30
CA SER A 47 4.72 -7.28 10.11
C SER A 47 3.99 -5.96 10.35
N PRO A 48 2.66 -5.98 10.47
CA PRO A 48 1.91 -4.78 10.83
C PRO A 48 2.32 -4.31 12.23
N THR A 49 2.11 -3.02 12.52
CA THR A 49 2.24 -2.49 13.88
C THR A 49 0.87 -2.49 14.57
N LYS A 50 0.81 -1.97 15.80
CA LYS A 50 -0.46 -1.78 16.53
C LYS A 50 -1.43 -0.84 15.79
N HIS A 51 -0.92 0.07 14.96
CA HIS A 51 -1.69 1.16 14.37
C HIS A 51 -1.73 1.16 12.85
N LEU A 52 -0.77 0.50 12.18
CA LEU A 52 -0.61 0.55 10.72
C LEU A 52 -0.49 -0.84 10.12
N SER A 53 -1.18 -1.06 9.00
CA SER A 53 -1.03 -2.29 8.22
C SER A 53 0.33 -2.35 7.50
N ARG A 54 0.63 -3.45 6.81
CA ARG A 54 1.84 -3.55 5.98
C ARG A 54 1.73 -2.69 4.73
N GLU A 55 0.53 -2.65 4.16
CA GLU A 55 0.14 -1.92 2.97
C GLU A 55 0.27 -0.42 3.22
N GLU A 56 -0.26 0.06 4.36
CA GLU A 56 -0.18 1.44 4.80
C GLU A 56 1.25 1.85 5.15
N GLN A 57 1.99 1.03 5.88
CA GLN A 57 3.40 1.30 6.18
C GLN A 57 4.25 1.43 4.92
N LEU A 58 4.09 0.51 3.98
CA LEU A 58 4.83 0.54 2.73
C LEU A 58 4.40 1.74 1.87
N ALA A 59 3.12 2.06 1.83
CA ALA A 59 2.58 3.21 1.11
C ALA A 59 3.06 4.56 1.69
N ILE A 60 3.32 4.65 2.99
CA ILE A 60 3.91 5.85 3.63
C ILE A 60 5.40 5.99 3.30
N PHE A 61 6.10 4.86 3.16
CA PHE A 61 7.53 4.84 2.85
C PHE A 61 7.84 5.21 1.39
N LEU A 62 6.98 4.82 0.46
CA LEU A 62 7.11 5.08 -0.98
C LEU A 62 6.67 6.49 -1.36
#